data_AF-A0A0F7N7H6-F1
#
_entry.id   AF-A0A0F7N7H6-F1
#
_cell.length_a   1.000
_cell.length_b   1.000
_cell.length_c   1.000
_cell.angle_alpha   90.00
_cell.angle_beta   90.00
_cell.angle_gamma   90.00
#
_symmetry.space_group_name_H-M   'P 1'
#
loop_
_entity.id
_entity.type
_entity.pdbx_description
1 polymer ?
#
loop_
_entity_poly.entity_id
_entity_poly.type
_entity_poly.pdbx_seq_one_letter_code
_entity_poly.pdbx_strand_id
1 'polypeptide(L)'
;MWINPNNGFGFACTTCSTTTYERQEMTVLEETNNHWKTGAKQILAVGDVDGPLDTDDDGEIDTPGYPDLLVNDGQHLWLYYGDPGGSAYLDAFRDPVLLAAGDGMSTGTNTLANVTMAAPGDFDADGHADLTVRFDNDGSGLFLYDAINPDASTWPGQIDPTHRILIANNFGPNTVPMLTAAPDANNNGTFDLWTTTPNSGRLRFFADFTPDGPVAITVASEQFANYQALG
;
A
#
# COMPACT_ATOMS: atom_id res chain seq x y z
N MET A 1 8.10 11.01 -11.20
CA MET A 1 8.75 10.17 -10.15
C MET A 1 9.62 9.14 -10.86
N TRP A 2 10.72 8.64 -10.28
CA TRP A 2 11.53 7.60 -10.92
C TRP A 2 11.43 6.28 -10.18
N ILE A 3 11.04 5.21 -10.88
CA ILE A 3 11.06 3.85 -10.36
C ILE A 3 12.29 3.13 -10.88
N ASN A 4 12.93 2.37 -10.00
CA ASN A 4 14.02 1.47 -10.36
C ASN A 4 13.45 0.06 -10.34
N PRO A 5 13.39 -0.64 -11.49
CA PRO A 5 12.91 -2.01 -11.54
C PRO A 5 13.69 -2.87 -10.55
N ASN A 6 12.96 -3.66 -9.75
CA ASN A 6 13.53 -4.70 -8.92
C ASN A 6 13.58 -5.99 -9.76
N ASN A 7 14.69 -6.72 -9.69
CA ASN A 7 14.83 -8.02 -10.38
C ASN A 7 14.08 -9.17 -9.68
N GLY A 8 13.15 -8.86 -8.77
CA GLY A 8 12.40 -9.83 -7.98
C GLY A 8 13.11 -10.34 -6.72
N PHE A 9 14.37 -9.97 -6.48
CA PHE A 9 15.14 -10.42 -5.31
C PHE A 9 15.30 -9.36 -4.21
N GLY A 10 14.54 -8.27 -4.29
CA GLY A 10 14.66 -7.15 -3.33
C GLY A 10 15.86 -6.24 -3.59
N PHE A 11 16.48 -6.35 -4.77
CA PHE A 11 17.61 -5.52 -5.18
C PHE A 11 17.13 -4.44 -6.15
N ALA A 12 17.10 -3.19 -5.69
CA ALA A 12 16.94 -2.04 -6.56
C ALA A 12 18.25 -1.84 -7.34
N CYS A 13 18.23 -2.09 -8.64
CA CYS A 13 19.46 -2.00 -9.43
C CYS A 13 19.86 -0.54 -9.67
N THR A 14 20.90 -0.05 -8.98
CA THR A 14 21.37 1.35 -9.11
C THR A 14 22.36 1.55 -10.26
N THR A 15 22.86 0.48 -10.90
CA THR A 15 23.89 0.53 -11.96
C THR A 15 23.69 -0.54 -13.05
N CYS A 16 22.45 -0.88 -13.40
CA CYS A 16 22.20 -1.87 -14.46
C CYS A 16 22.53 -1.30 -15.85
N SER A 17 23.41 -1.97 -16.59
CA SER A 17 23.86 -1.58 -17.93
C SER A 17 23.11 -2.29 -19.05
N THR A 18 21.81 -2.51 -18.90
CA THR A 18 20.99 -3.18 -19.91
C THR A 18 19.65 -2.47 -20.09
N THR A 19 19.17 -2.41 -21.33
CA THR A 19 17.90 -1.79 -21.76
C THR A 19 16.64 -2.37 -21.10
N THR A 20 16.78 -3.37 -20.22
CA THR A 20 15.69 -4.10 -19.57
C THR A 20 15.43 -3.64 -18.13
N TYR A 21 16.40 -2.97 -17.49
CA TYR A 21 16.31 -2.53 -16.09
C TYR A 21 16.73 -1.06 -15.92
N GLU A 22 16.49 -0.25 -16.94
CA GLU A 22 16.67 1.20 -16.82
C GLU A 22 15.62 1.77 -15.88
N ARG A 23 15.99 2.80 -15.11
CA ARG A 23 15.01 3.54 -14.31
C ARG A 23 13.92 4.07 -15.25
N GLN A 24 12.67 3.90 -14.86
CA GLN A 24 11.55 4.41 -15.62
C GLN A 24 11.01 5.64 -14.92
N GLU A 25 10.77 6.71 -15.69
CA GLU A 25 9.98 7.81 -15.16
C GLU A 25 8.52 7.38 -15.14
N MET A 26 7.96 7.39 -13.95
CA MET A 26 6.53 7.31 -13.74
C MET A 26 5.97 8.74 -13.79
N THR A 27 5.11 8.98 -14.77
CA THR A 27 4.52 10.28 -15.08
C THR A 27 3.05 10.12 -15.48
N VAL A 28 2.38 11.25 -15.68
CA VAL A 28 1.02 11.37 -16.22
C VAL A 28 1.03 12.21 -17.49
N LEU A 29 0.04 12.02 -18.35
CA LEU A 29 -0.26 12.83 -19.52
C LEU A 29 -0.81 14.19 -19.10
N GLU A 30 -1.82 14.18 -18.22
CA GLU A 30 -2.49 15.39 -17.77
C GLU A 30 -1.87 15.86 -16.46
N GLU A 31 -1.28 17.05 -16.45
CA GLU A 31 -0.60 17.60 -15.27
C GLU A 31 -1.55 17.87 -14.08
N THR A 32 -2.86 17.88 -14.34
CA THR A 32 -3.89 17.89 -13.27
C THR A 32 -3.90 16.58 -12.50
N ASN A 33 -3.59 15.46 -13.14
CA ASN A 33 -3.48 14.12 -12.56
C ASN A 33 -2.12 13.89 -11.89
N ASN A 34 -1.21 14.86 -11.85
CA ASN A 34 0.11 14.70 -11.22
C ASN A 34 0.04 14.98 -9.72
N HIS A 35 -0.54 14.06 -8.95
CA HIS A 35 -0.81 14.26 -7.51
C HIS A 35 0.42 14.15 -6.61
N TRP A 36 1.60 13.86 -7.17
CA TRP A 36 2.88 13.90 -6.45
C TRP A 36 3.76 15.11 -6.82
N LYS A 37 3.31 16.03 -7.69
CA LYS A 37 4.12 17.15 -8.18
C LYS A 37 4.65 18.09 -7.09
N THR A 38 3.87 18.30 -6.03
CA THR A 38 4.26 19.11 -4.87
C THR A 38 4.87 18.29 -3.73
N GLY A 39 5.15 17.01 -3.99
CA GLY A 39 5.51 16.02 -2.99
C GLY A 39 4.31 15.15 -2.62
N ALA A 40 4.54 13.84 -2.56
CA ALA A 40 3.61 12.90 -1.95
C ALA A 40 4.06 12.61 -0.51
N LYS A 41 3.11 12.46 0.41
CA LYS A 41 3.39 11.92 1.75
C LYS A 41 3.73 10.44 1.67
N GLN A 42 3.00 9.68 0.86
CA GLN A 42 3.24 8.27 0.66
C GLN A 42 2.77 7.84 -0.73
N ILE A 43 3.55 6.97 -1.36
CA ILE A 43 3.16 6.25 -2.57
C ILE A 43 3.31 4.77 -2.27
N LEU A 44 2.28 3.99 -2.59
CA LEU A 44 2.19 2.57 -2.24
C LEU A 44 1.70 1.78 -3.46
N ALA A 45 2.43 0.73 -3.82
CA ALA A 45 1.89 -0.29 -4.73
C ALA A 45 1.01 -1.23 -3.92
N VAL A 46 -0.23 -1.45 -4.37
CA VAL A 46 -1.26 -2.17 -3.61
C VAL A 46 -1.64 -3.52 -4.21
N GLY A 47 -1.00 -3.91 -5.32
CA GLY A 47 -1.45 -5.04 -6.11
C GLY A 47 -2.53 -4.59 -7.10
N ASP A 48 -3.18 -5.56 -7.72
CA ASP A 48 -4.23 -5.36 -8.72
C ASP A 48 -5.59 -5.28 -8.00
N VAL A 49 -6.23 -4.12 -8.03
CA VAL A 49 -7.44 -3.79 -7.28
C VAL A 49 -8.69 -4.01 -8.14
N ASP A 50 -8.64 -3.72 -9.44
CA ASP A 50 -9.73 -3.95 -10.37
C ASP A 50 -9.76 -5.36 -10.95
N GLY A 51 -8.68 -6.11 -10.78
CA GLY A 51 -8.60 -7.51 -11.17
C GLY A 51 -8.38 -7.68 -12.67
N PRO A 52 -8.11 -8.92 -13.13
CA PRO A 52 -8.15 -9.23 -14.54
C PRO A 52 -9.57 -9.00 -15.10
N LEU A 53 -9.65 -8.43 -16.31
CA LEU A 53 -10.93 -8.12 -16.96
C LEU A 53 -11.30 -9.21 -17.97
N ASP A 54 -12.49 -9.76 -17.81
CA ASP A 54 -13.26 -10.44 -18.86
C ASP A 54 -14.09 -9.35 -19.57
N THR A 55 -13.67 -8.97 -20.78
CA THR A 55 -14.21 -7.79 -21.47
C THR A 55 -15.41 -8.12 -22.35
N ASP A 56 -15.67 -9.39 -22.64
CA ASP A 56 -16.83 -9.84 -23.41
C ASP A 56 -17.80 -10.77 -22.66
N ASP A 57 -17.56 -10.98 -21.36
CA ASP A 57 -18.41 -11.73 -20.41
C ASP A 57 -18.58 -13.20 -20.83
N ASP A 58 -17.54 -13.79 -21.44
CA ASP A 58 -17.53 -15.18 -21.90
C ASP A 58 -17.03 -16.17 -20.84
N GLY A 59 -16.53 -15.67 -19.71
CA GLY A 59 -16.01 -16.42 -18.58
C GLY A 59 -14.50 -16.70 -18.64
N GLU A 60 -13.80 -16.25 -19.67
CA GLU A 60 -12.34 -16.28 -19.78
C GLU A 60 -11.75 -14.87 -19.57
N ILE A 61 -10.57 -14.80 -18.99
CA ILE A 61 -9.88 -13.52 -18.80
C ILE A 61 -9.26 -13.05 -20.11
N ASP A 62 -9.69 -11.89 -20.59
CA ASP A 62 -9.15 -11.23 -21.79
C ASP A 62 -7.93 -10.37 -21.49
N THR A 63 -8.00 -9.60 -20.40
CA THR A 63 -6.98 -8.64 -20.01
C THR A 63 -6.41 -9.05 -18.66
N PRO A 64 -5.10 -9.32 -18.56
CA PRO A 64 -4.49 -9.66 -17.29
C PRO A 64 -4.54 -8.45 -16.34
N GLY A 65 -4.49 -8.74 -15.05
CA GLY A 65 -4.39 -7.74 -14.00
C GLY A 65 -3.05 -7.02 -13.94
N TYR A 66 -3.04 -5.78 -13.45
CA TYR A 66 -1.83 -4.96 -13.34
C TYR A 66 -1.71 -4.33 -11.94
N PRO A 67 -0.50 -4.23 -11.36
CA PRO A 67 -0.35 -3.58 -10.06
C PRO A 67 -0.72 -2.10 -10.10
N ASP A 68 -1.60 -1.70 -9.19
CA ASP A 68 -2.08 -0.35 -9.00
C ASP A 68 -1.26 0.42 -7.96
N LEU A 69 -1.46 1.74 -7.98
CA LEU A 69 -0.76 2.68 -7.10
C LEU A 69 -1.72 3.56 -6.33
N LEU A 70 -1.49 3.63 -5.03
CA LEU A 70 -2.05 4.68 -4.18
C LEU A 70 -1.06 5.83 -4.03
N VAL A 71 -1.57 7.06 -4.18
CA VAL A 71 -0.83 8.31 -3.93
C VAL A 71 -1.56 9.09 -2.85
N ASN A 72 -0.91 9.25 -1.70
CA ASN A 72 -1.35 10.12 -0.62
C ASN A 72 -0.53 11.41 -0.65
N ASP A 73 -1.16 12.55 -0.93
CA ASP A 73 -0.53 13.88 -0.94
C ASP A 73 -0.60 14.60 0.44
N GLY A 74 -1.22 13.94 1.43
CA GLY A 74 -1.48 14.46 2.77
C GLY A 74 -2.87 15.11 2.92
N GLN A 75 -3.58 15.37 1.83
CA GLN A 75 -4.95 15.90 1.79
C GLN A 75 -5.91 14.98 1.02
N HIS A 76 -5.40 14.21 0.08
CA HIS A 76 -6.15 13.31 -0.79
C HIS A 76 -5.43 11.98 -0.92
N LEU A 77 -6.22 10.91 -1.08
CA LEU A 77 -5.76 9.58 -1.45
C LEU A 77 -6.32 9.25 -2.83
N TRP A 78 -5.42 9.03 -3.78
CA TRP A 78 -5.75 8.74 -5.17
C TRP A 78 -5.34 7.32 -5.55
N LEU A 79 -6.19 6.62 -6.29
CA LEU A 79 -5.90 5.35 -6.94
C LEU A 79 -5.58 5.58 -8.42
N TYR A 80 -4.43 5.06 -8.85
CA TYR A 80 -4.04 4.96 -10.25
C TYR A 80 -4.03 3.50 -10.63
N TYR A 81 -4.82 3.16 -11.65
CA TYR A 81 -4.85 1.81 -12.17
C TYR A 81 -3.59 1.50 -12.97
N GLY A 82 -3.08 0.29 -12.82
CA GLY A 82 -2.05 -0.29 -13.64
C GLY A 82 -2.60 -0.52 -15.05
N ASP A 83 -1.70 -0.51 -16.02
CA ASP A 83 -2.06 -0.71 -17.42
C ASP A 83 -1.16 -1.76 -18.08
N PRO A 84 -1.64 -2.39 -19.18
CA PRO A 84 -0.89 -3.39 -19.94
C PRO A 84 0.42 -2.95 -20.57
N GLY A 85 0.79 -1.70 -20.39
CA GLY A 85 1.91 -1.07 -21.03
C GLY A 85 1.55 -0.58 -22.43
N GLY A 86 2.50 0.12 -23.03
CA GLY A 86 2.33 0.80 -24.32
C GLY A 86 2.17 2.31 -24.18
N SER A 87 1.81 2.78 -22.99
CA SER A 87 1.95 4.17 -22.56
C SER A 87 3.10 4.30 -21.55
N ALA A 88 3.74 5.47 -21.50
CA ALA A 88 4.67 5.83 -20.42
C ALA A 88 3.96 6.51 -19.24
N TYR A 89 2.62 6.60 -19.28
CA TYR A 89 1.81 7.46 -18.44
C TYR A 89 0.69 6.68 -17.75
N LEU A 90 0.56 6.87 -16.43
CA LEU A 90 -0.41 6.16 -15.58
C LEU A 90 -1.89 6.52 -15.83
N ASP A 91 -2.15 7.66 -16.47
CA ASP A 91 -3.49 8.17 -16.74
C ASP A 91 -3.85 8.12 -18.24
N ALA A 92 -3.10 7.35 -19.03
CA ALA A 92 -3.35 7.25 -20.47
C ALA A 92 -4.63 6.50 -20.83
N PHE A 93 -5.02 5.56 -20.00
CA PHE A 93 -6.21 4.75 -20.20
C PHE A 93 -7.38 5.21 -19.34
N ARG A 94 -7.08 5.77 -18.16
CA ARG A 94 -8.09 6.13 -17.17
C ARG A 94 -7.57 7.22 -16.23
N ASP A 95 -8.44 8.18 -15.91
CA ASP A 95 -8.15 9.17 -14.88
C ASP A 95 -8.04 8.54 -13.49
N PRO A 96 -7.16 9.04 -12.61
CA PRO A 96 -7.06 8.57 -11.24
C PRO A 96 -8.36 8.80 -10.45
N VAL A 97 -8.67 7.87 -9.56
CA VAL A 97 -9.89 7.92 -8.73
C VAL A 97 -9.57 8.48 -7.35
N LEU A 98 -10.35 9.45 -6.89
CA LEU A 98 -10.25 9.97 -5.52
C LEU A 98 -10.92 8.97 -4.56
N LEU A 99 -10.12 8.33 -3.71
CA LEU A 99 -10.63 7.40 -2.70
C LEU A 99 -11.03 8.10 -1.39
N ALA A 100 -10.28 9.10 -0.97
CA ALA A 100 -10.55 9.85 0.26
C ALA A 100 -9.97 11.27 0.21
N ALA A 101 -10.56 12.19 0.97
CA ALA A 101 -10.08 13.55 1.15
C ALA A 101 -10.18 14.00 2.61
N GLY A 102 -9.23 14.81 3.07
CA GLY A 102 -9.19 15.38 4.42
C GLY A 102 -9.10 14.31 5.51
N ASP A 103 -10.17 14.22 6.31
CA ASP A 103 -10.40 13.24 7.37
C ASP A 103 -11.35 12.12 6.93
N GLY A 104 -11.74 12.04 5.66
CA GLY A 104 -12.77 11.12 5.14
C GLY A 104 -12.50 9.63 5.38
N MET A 105 -11.25 9.24 5.64
CA MET A 105 -10.91 7.86 6.02
C MET A 105 -11.07 7.58 7.53
N SER A 106 -11.19 8.59 8.38
CA SER A 106 -11.11 8.43 9.84
C SER A 106 -12.27 9.05 10.59
N THR A 107 -12.31 8.76 11.89
CA THR A 107 -13.16 9.45 12.85
C THR A 107 -12.31 10.39 13.70
N GLY A 108 -12.82 11.56 14.05
CA GLY A 108 -12.13 12.49 14.94
C GLY A 108 -11.18 13.42 14.19
N THR A 109 -9.96 13.63 14.70
CA THR A 109 -9.01 14.64 14.16
C THR A 109 -7.90 14.04 13.30
N ASN A 110 -8.01 12.77 12.91
CA ASN A 110 -7.04 12.11 12.05
C ASN A 110 -7.28 12.52 10.60
N THR A 111 -6.21 12.90 9.91
CA THR A 111 -6.24 13.28 8.50
C THR A 111 -5.27 12.44 7.70
N LEU A 112 -5.40 12.44 6.38
CA LEU A 112 -4.46 11.80 5.46
C LEU A 112 -3.01 12.27 5.65
N ALA A 113 -2.78 13.46 6.22
CA ALA A 113 -1.45 13.95 6.59
C ALA A 113 -0.81 13.19 7.76
N ASN A 114 -1.59 12.42 8.53
CA ASN A 114 -1.15 11.75 9.76
C ASN A 114 -1.49 10.26 9.75
N VAL A 115 -1.31 9.62 8.59
CA VAL A 115 -1.40 8.16 8.46
C VAL A 115 -0.14 7.54 7.89
N THR A 116 0.10 6.28 8.23
CA THR A 116 1.06 5.41 7.56
C THR A 116 0.30 4.20 7.03
N MET A 117 0.42 3.92 5.73
CA MET A 117 -0.31 2.84 5.07
C MET A 117 0.62 1.71 4.65
N ALA A 118 0.09 0.51 4.48
CA ALA A 118 0.80 -0.62 3.87
C ALA A 118 -0.18 -1.56 3.16
N ALA A 119 0.29 -2.27 2.14
CA ALA A 119 -0.51 -3.15 1.30
C ALA A 119 -0.44 -4.61 1.81
N PRO A 120 -1.47 -5.12 2.51
CA PRO A 120 -1.51 -6.49 3.00
C PRO A 120 -1.82 -7.53 1.93
N GLY A 121 -2.24 -7.12 0.73
CA GLY A 121 -2.85 -8.03 -0.26
C GLY A 121 -4.33 -8.25 0.06
N ASP A 122 -4.84 -9.40 -0.34
CA ASP A 122 -6.19 -9.89 0.02
C ASP A 122 -6.10 -10.54 1.41
N PHE A 123 -6.38 -9.75 2.44
CA PHE A 123 -6.17 -10.12 3.84
C PHE A 123 -7.26 -11.05 4.36
N ASP A 124 -8.51 -10.82 3.97
CA ASP A 124 -9.67 -11.57 4.45
C ASP A 124 -10.19 -12.64 3.47
N ALA A 125 -9.48 -12.84 2.35
CA ALA A 125 -9.75 -13.83 1.31
C ALA A 125 -11.09 -13.61 0.60
N ASP A 126 -11.49 -12.34 0.42
CA ASP A 126 -12.68 -11.96 -0.32
C ASP A 126 -12.44 -11.79 -1.84
N GLY A 127 -11.18 -11.89 -2.28
CA GLY A 127 -10.76 -11.74 -3.66
C GLY A 127 -10.43 -10.30 -4.06
N HIS A 128 -10.43 -9.36 -3.12
CA HIS A 128 -10.09 -7.96 -3.33
C HIS A 128 -8.83 -7.57 -2.56
N ALA A 129 -8.08 -6.62 -3.08
CA ALA A 129 -6.94 -6.06 -2.36
C ALA A 129 -7.43 -5.15 -1.21
N ASP A 130 -6.78 -5.27 -0.05
CA ASP A 130 -7.07 -4.47 1.14
C ASP A 130 -6.01 -3.40 1.41
N LEU A 131 -6.26 -2.57 2.42
CA LEU A 131 -5.33 -1.57 2.88
C LEU A 131 -5.18 -1.58 4.39
N THR A 132 -3.94 -1.69 4.88
CA THR A 132 -3.66 -1.45 6.31
C THR A 132 -3.26 -0.01 6.54
N VAL A 133 -3.79 0.59 7.61
CA VAL A 133 -3.58 1.98 7.96
C VAL A 133 -3.32 2.10 9.45
N ARG A 134 -2.22 2.77 9.80
CA ARG A 134 -1.96 3.30 11.13
C ARG A 134 -2.27 4.79 11.14
N PHE A 135 -3.06 5.24 12.11
CA PHE A 135 -3.23 6.67 12.42
C PHE A 135 -2.11 7.14 13.37
N ASP A 136 -1.26 8.04 12.89
CA ASP A 136 -0.04 8.45 13.60
C ASP A 136 -0.34 9.33 14.83
N ASN A 137 -1.49 10.03 14.84
CA ASN A 137 -1.91 10.88 15.97
C ASN A 137 -2.67 10.12 17.06
N ASP A 138 -3.38 9.04 16.71
CA ASP A 138 -4.30 8.35 17.62
C ASP A 138 -3.61 7.23 18.41
N GLY A 139 -2.44 6.78 17.99
CA GLY A 139 -1.58 5.85 18.73
C GLY A 139 -2.22 4.49 19.07
N SER A 140 -3.45 4.25 18.63
CA SER A 140 -4.39 3.26 19.19
C SER A 140 -4.21 1.89 18.56
N GLY A 141 -3.98 1.83 17.24
CA GLY A 141 -3.87 0.56 16.54
C GLY A 141 -3.50 0.63 15.06
N LEU A 142 -3.45 -0.56 14.47
CA LEU A 142 -3.38 -0.83 13.04
C LEU A 142 -4.77 -1.25 12.59
N PHE A 143 -5.27 -0.63 11.53
CA PHE A 143 -6.59 -0.89 10.98
C PHE A 143 -6.47 -1.48 9.59
N LEU A 144 -7.46 -2.28 9.19
CA LEU A 144 -7.71 -2.74 7.84
C LEU A 144 -8.89 -1.94 7.26
N TYR A 145 -8.81 -1.59 5.98
CA TYR A 145 -9.95 -1.25 5.14
C TYR A 145 -10.13 -2.42 4.18
N ASP A 146 -11.30 -3.03 4.24
CA ASP A 146 -11.72 -4.14 3.39
C ASP A 146 -12.07 -3.64 1.99
N ALA A 147 -11.47 -4.24 0.97
CA ALA A 147 -11.55 -3.88 -0.43
C ALA A 147 -11.20 -2.39 -0.71
N ILE A 148 -10.26 -2.13 -1.61
CA ILE A 148 -9.98 -0.76 -2.07
C ILE A 148 -10.42 -0.50 -3.52
N ASN A 149 -11.32 -1.34 -4.02
CA ASN A 149 -11.86 -1.26 -5.38
C ASN A 149 -13.15 -0.43 -5.44
N PRO A 150 -13.10 0.86 -5.85
CA PRO A 150 -14.30 1.68 -5.96
C PRO A 150 -15.23 1.25 -7.11
N ASP A 151 -14.77 0.40 -8.04
CA ASP A 151 -15.55 -0.06 -9.19
C ASP A 151 -16.19 -1.44 -8.99
N ALA A 152 -15.91 -2.12 -7.86
CA ALA A 152 -16.47 -3.43 -7.62
C ALA A 152 -18.00 -3.37 -7.64
N SER A 153 -18.61 -4.17 -8.51
CA SER A 153 -20.07 -4.20 -8.70
C SER A 153 -20.83 -4.67 -7.45
N THR A 154 -20.16 -5.47 -6.63
CA THR A 154 -20.60 -5.92 -5.31
C THR A 154 -19.52 -5.53 -4.32
N TRP A 155 -19.91 -4.85 -3.24
CA TRP A 155 -18.98 -4.38 -2.21
C TRP A 155 -17.89 -3.45 -2.76
N PRO A 156 -18.25 -2.29 -3.34
CA PRO A 156 -17.26 -1.29 -3.71
C PRO A 156 -16.50 -0.90 -2.44
N GLY A 157 -15.21 -1.17 -2.48
CA GLY A 157 -14.26 -0.83 -1.45
C GLY A 157 -14.20 0.67 -1.25
N GLN A 158 -14.57 1.16 -0.06
CA GLN A 158 -14.53 2.58 0.25
C GLN A 158 -13.61 2.82 1.45
N ILE A 159 -12.65 3.74 1.26
CA ILE A 159 -11.77 4.24 2.32
C ILE A 159 -12.60 5.17 3.24
N ASP A 160 -13.50 4.58 4.02
CA ASP A 160 -14.45 5.22 4.94
C ASP A 160 -14.42 4.53 6.32
N PRO A 161 -14.65 5.27 7.42
CA PRO A 161 -14.70 4.71 8.77
C PRO A 161 -15.61 3.49 9.00
N THR A 162 -16.66 3.25 8.21
CA THR A 162 -17.55 2.08 8.36
C THR A 162 -16.92 0.79 7.89
N HIS A 163 -15.91 0.88 7.03
CA HIS A 163 -15.11 -0.23 6.47
C HIS A 163 -13.83 -0.48 7.28
N ARG A 164 -13.63 0.28 8.37
CA ARG A 164 -12.42 0.23 9.16
C ARG A 164 -12.49 -0.82 10.26
N ILE A 165 -11.64 -1.83 10.19
CA ILE A 165 -11.53 -2.93 11.16
C ILE A 165 -10.22 -2.80 11.95
N LEU A 166 -10.26 -2.83 13.29
CA LEU A 166 -9.04 -2.83 14.12
C LEU A 166 -8.41 -4.23 14.12
N ILE A 167 -7.19 -4.37 13.61
CA ILE A 167 -6.48 -5.66 13.51
C ILE A 167 -5.30 -5.79 14.47
N ALA A 168 -4.80 -4.70 15.04
CA ALA A 168 -3.82 -4.76 16.13
C ALA A 168 -3.84 -3.52 17.01
N ASN A 169 -3.65 -3.71 18.31
CA ASN A 169 -3.55 -2.62 19.27
C ASN A 169 -2.09 -2.14 19.41
N ASN A 170 -1.91 -0.95 19.99
CA ASN A 170 -0.60 -0.42 20.39
C ASN A 170 0.39 -0.30 19.22
N PHE A 171 -0.12 0.11 18.06
CA PHE A 171 0.64 0.23 16.82
C PHE A 171 1.11 1.65 16.50
N GLY A 172 0.92 2.61 17.41
CA GLY A 172 1.31 4.02 17.21
C GLY A 172 2.82 4.24 16.99
N PRO A 173 3.23 5.42 16.48
CA PRO A 173 4.64 5.73 16.21
C PRO A 173 5.58 5.60 17.43
N ASN A 174 5.05 5.76 18.64
CA ASN A 174 5.84 5.63 19.87
C ASN A 174 6.10 4.17 20.28
N THR A 175 5.38 3.20 19.72
CA THR A 175 5.46 1.77 20.05
C THR A 175 5.89 0.92 18.87
N VAL A 176 5.58 1.38 17.66
CA VAL A 176 6.02 0.87 16.37
C VAL A 176 6.46 2.08 15.55
N PRO A 177 7.74 2.50 15.60
CA PRO A 177 8.16 3.72 14.89
C PRO A 177 8.00 3.61 13.38
N MET A 178 8.45 2.50 12.79
CA MET A 178 8.32 2.21 11.37
C MET A 178 7.62 0.87 11.17
N LEU A 179 6.84 0.79 10.10
CA LEU A 179 6.20 -0.43 9.61
C LEU A 179 6.26 -0.48 8.09
N THR A 180 6.30 -1.68 7.53
CA THR A 180 6.08 -1.93 6.10
C THR A 180 5.48 -3.32 5.94
N ALA A 181 4.56 -3.46 4.99
CA ALA A 181 4.08 -4.76 4.56
C ALA A 181 5.12 -5.45 3.69
N ALA A 182 5.29 -6.74 3.91
CA ALA A 182 5.82 -7.67 2.93
C ALA A 182 4.82 -8.84 2.99
N PRO A 183 3.71 -8.73 2.23
CA PRO A 183 2.44 -9.30 2.65
C PRO A 183 2.46 -10.82 2.83
N ASP A 184 3.36 -11.56 2.18
CA ASP A 184 3.58 -12.98 2.48
C ASP A 184 5.08 -13.27 2.55
N ALA A 185 5.75 -12.66 3.53
CA ALA A 185 7.21 -12.74 3.65
C ALA A 185 7.72 -14.14 4.02
N ASN A 186 6.86 -14.98 4.59
CA ASN A 186 7.18 -16.37 4.93
C ASN A 186 6.61 -17.42 3.95
N ASN A 187 5.86 -16.98 2.93
CA ASN A 187 5.31 -17.80 1.84
C ASN A 187 4.29 -18.85 2.33
N ASN A 188 3.39 -18.45 3.23
CA ASN A 188 2.30 -19.28 3.74
C ASN A 188 0.90 -18.77 3.35
N GLY A 189 0.83 -17.71 2.53
CA GLY A 189 -0.42 -17.12 2.06
C GLY A 189 -1.16 -16.28 3.10
N THR A 190 -0.46 -15.77 4.12
CA THR A 190 -1.05 -14.92 5.16
C THR A 190 -0.30 -13.62 5.34
N PHE A 191 -1.01 -12.57 5.75
CA PHE A 191 -0.44 -11.24 5.88
C PHE A 191 0.68 -11.14 6.92
N ASP A 192 1.85 -10.71 6.46
CA ASP A 192 3.05 -10.50 7.27
C ASP A 192 3.46 -9.01 7.33
N LEU A 193 4.00 -8.59 8.48
CA LEU A 193 4.47 -7.21 8.69
C LEU A 193 5.88 -7.14 9.28
N TRP A 194 6.67 -6.21 8.76
CA TRP A 194 7.97 -5.85 9.33
C TRP A 194 7.87 -4.54 10.09
N THR A 195 8.41 -4.50 11.30
CA THR A 195 8.34 -3.30 12.16
C THR A 195 9.65 -3.02 12.87
N THR A 196 9.84 -1.78 13.33
CA THR A 196 10.93 -1.42 14.25
C THR A 196 10.45 -1.30 15.69
N THR A 197 11.39 -1.31 16.64
CA THR A 197 11.12 -1.11 18.07
C THR A 197 11.62 0.27 18.51
N PRO A 198 10.88 1.01 19.36
CA PRO A 198 11.31 2.32 19.85
C PRO A 198 12.67 2.27 20.53
N ASN A 199 13.46 3.33 20.39
CA ASN A 199 14.78 3.55 21.02
C ASN A 199 15.88 2.54 20.69
N SER A 200 15.54 1.38 20.15
CA SER A 200 16.51 0.39 19.67
C SER A 200 16.56 0.37 18.14
N GLY A 201 15.46 0.58 17.43
CA GLY A 201 15.42 0.34 15.99
C GLY A 201 15.43 -1.15 15.62
N ARG A 202 15.38 -2.05 16.62
CA ARG A 202 15.32 -3.51 16.42
C ARG A 202 14.23 -3.88 15.41
N LEU A 203 14.62 -4.64 14.39
CA LEU A 203 13.72 -5.15 13.37
C LEU A 203 12.98 -6.39 13.89
N ARG A 204 11.66 -6.34 13.83
CA ARG A 204 10.75 -7.41 14.22
C ARG A 204 9.95 -7.86 13.00
N PHE A 205 9.70 -9.16 12.96
CA PHE A 205 8.83 -9.80 11.99
C PHE A 205 7.57 -10.26 12.71
N PHE A 206 6.41 -9.79 12.26
CA PHE A 206 5.10 -10.12 12.76
C PHE A 206 4.45 -11.03 11.71
N ALA A 207 4.29 -12.30 12.07
CA ALA A 207 3.84 -13.34 11.16
C ALA A 207 2.34 -13.59 11.30
N ASP A 208 1.73 -13.92 10.17
CA ASP A 208 0.40 -14.52 10.06
C ASP A 208 -0.66 -13.68 10.80
N PHE A 209 -0.85 -12.43 10.35
CA PHE A 209 -1.91 -11.59 10.89
C PHE A 209 -3.29 -12.20 10.63
N THR A 210 -4.13 -12.07 11.64
CA THR A 210 -5.56 -12.35 11.60
C THR A 210 -6.30 -11.08 12.07
N PRO A 211 -7.64 -11.02 11.95
CA PRO A 211 -8.41 -9.93 12.54
C PRO A 211 -8.16 -9.74 14.05
N ASP A 212 -7.70 -10.78 14.76
CA ASP A 212 -7.35 -10.71 16.19
C ASP A 212 -5.90 -10.26 16.46
N GLY A 213 -5.09 -10.11 15.40
CA GLY A 213 -3.68 -9.72 15.47
C GLY A 213 -2.70 -10.78 14.93
N PRO A 214 -1.38 -10.54 15.09
CA PRO A 214 -0.33 -11.43 14.62
C PRO A 214 -0.28 -12.73 15.44
N VAL A 215 -0.12 -13.88 14.78
CA VAL A 215 0.05 -15.18 15.45
C VAL A 215 1.43 -15.28 16.10
N ALA A 216 2.47 -14.78 15.45
CA ALA A 216 3.83 -14.82 15.98
C ALA A 216 4.57 -13.49 15.81
N ILE A 217 5.43 -13.17 16.79
CA ILE A 217 6.32 -12.00 16.73
C ILE A 217 7.74 -12.49 17.01
N THR A 218 8.65 -12.26 16.07
CA THR A 218 10.05 -12.66 16.19
C THR A 218 10.99 -11.45 16.03
N VAL A 219 12.15 -11.53 16.67
CA VAL A 219 13.23 -10.58 16.44
C VAL A 219 14.00 -11.03 15.22
N ALA A 220 13.85 -10.30 14.12
CA ALA A 220 14.52 -10.63 12.88
C ALA A 220 15.96 -10.08 12.83
N SER A 221 16.20 -8.93 13.47
CA SER A 221 17.56 -8.39 13.59
C SER A 221 17.72 -7.39 14.75
N GLU A 222 18.83 -7.53 15.47
CA GLU A 222 19.31 -6.55 16.46
C GLU A 222 20.27 -5.52 15.83
N GLN A 223 20.70 -5.72 14.57
CA GLN A 223 21.75 -4.91 13.94
C GLN A 223 21.32 -3.48 13.60
N PHE A 224 20.02 -3.22 13.62
CA PHE A 224 19.45 -1.88 13.48
C PHE A 224 19.40 -1.10 14.80
N ALA A 225 20.01 -1.64 15.87
CA ALA A 225 20.41 -0.90 17.06
C ALA A 225 21.01 0.45 16.64
N ASN A 226 20.34 1.57 16.94
CA ASN A 226 20.71 2.97 16.64
C ASN A 226 20.20 3.58 15.31
N TYR A 227 19.46 2.85 14.48
CA TYR A 227 18.71 3.47 13.38
C TYR A 227 17.46 4.16 13.92
N GLN A 228 17.26 5.42 13.57
CA GLN A 228 16.07 6.21 13.91
C GLN A 228 15.40 6.68 12.62
N ALA A 229 14.07 6.75 12.63
CA ALA A 229 13.34 7.40 11.56
C ALA A 229 13.76 8.88 11.50
N LEU A 230 14.09 9.36 10.30
CA LEU A 230 14.23 10.78 10.04
C LEU A 230 12.83 11.33 9.77
N GLY A 231 12.39 12.29 10.59
CA GLY A 231 11.10 12.97 10.45
C GLY A 231 11.12 14.05 9.38
#